data_AF-A0AA92CGU8-F1
#
_entry.id   AF-A0AA92CGU8-F1
#
_cell.length_a   1.000
_cell.length_b   1.000
_cell.length_c   1.000
_cell.angle_alpha   90.00
_cell.angle_beta   90.00
_cell.angle_gamma   90.00
#
_symmetry.space_group_name_H-M   'P 1'
#
loop_
_entity.id
_entity.type
_entity.pdbx_description
1 polymer ?
#
loop_
_entity_poly.entity_id
_entity_poly.type
_entity_poly.pdbx_seq_one_letter_code
_entity_poly.pdbx_strand_id
1 'polypeptide(L)'
;MRLAHISFLGLLSAAIAVAACTRVPEIEDRLSPDMRSASYPPLLPVDQLVTPLPVPEEQSSDLEQEMAARTARLQARAEELRKAQN
;
A
#
# COMPACT_ATOMS: atom_id res chain seq x y z
N MET A 1 31.85 10.53 -27.52
CA MET A 1 30.41 10.38 -27.17
C MET A 1 30.19 9.70 -25.82
N ARG A 2 30.87 8.59 -25.49
CA ARG A 2 30.71 7.87 -24.21
C ARG A 2 31.02 8.70 -22.94
N LEU A 3 32.09 9.50 -22.96
CA LEU A 3 32.47 10.34 -21.81
C LEU A 3 31.43 11.44 -21.49
N ALA A 4 30.85 12.05 -22.53
CA ALA A 4 29.77 13.04 -22.39
C ALA A 4 28.48 12.41 -21.84
N HIS A 5 28.18 11.16 -22.20
CA HIS A 5 27.03 10.43 -21.65
C HIS A 5 27.23 10.08 -20.17
N ILE A 6 28.46 9.74 -19.76
CA ILE A 6 28.79 9.46 -18.35
C ILE A 6 28.64 10.74 -17.49
N SER A 7 29.14 11.89 -17.96
CA SER A 7 28.94 13.16 -17.27
C SER A 7 27.47 13.57 -17.20
N PHE A 8 26.71 13.40 -18.28
CA PHE A 8 25.29 13.73 -18.31
C PHE A 8 24.48 12.86 -17.34
N LEU A 9 24.75 11.55 -17.32
CA LEU A 9 24.10 10.62 -16.41
C LEU A 9 24.45 10.93 -14.94
N GLY A 10 25.70 11.30 -14.66
CA GLY A 10 26.13 11.72 -13.33
C GLY A 10 25.40 12.98 -12.85
N LEU A 11 25.29 13.99 -13.71
CA LEU A 11 24.58 15.24 -13.41
C LEU A 11 23.08 15.00 -13.18
N LEU A 12 22.46 14.14 -14.00
CA LEU A 12 21.05 13.77 -13.86
C LEU A 12 20.79 13.04 -12.54
N SER A 13 21.65 12.09 -12.17
CA SER A 13 21.55 11.36 -10.91
C SER A 13 21.66 12.28 -9.69
N ALA A 14 22.61 13.23 -9.72
CA ALA A 14 22.75 14.22 -8.67
C ALA A 14 21.52 15.13 -8.53
N ALA A 15 20.92 15.55 -9.64
CA ALA A 15 19.70 16.35 -9.63
C ALA A 15 18.50 15.59 -9.02
N ILE A 16 18.35 14.30 -9.35
CA ILE A 16 17.29 13.45 -8.79
C ILE A 16 17.50 13.22 -7.29
N ALA A 17 18.74 13.01 -6.84
CA ALA A 17 19.03 12.83 -5.42
C ALA A 17 18.67 14.07 -4.58
N VAL A 18 18.89 15.29 -5.10
CA VAL A 18 18.47 16.52 -4.42
C VAL A 18 16.95 16.69 -4.43
N ALA A 19 16.28 16.29 -5.51
CA ALA A 19 14.82 16.32 -5.60
C ALA A 19 14.14 15.25 -4.70
N ALA A 20 14.80 14.12 -4.43
CA ALA A 20 14.29 13.10 -3.50
C ALA A 20 14.32 13.55 -2.03
N CYS A 21 15.09 14.60 -1.71
CA CYS A 21 15.08 15.25 -0.39
C CYS A 21 14.08 16.41 -0.30
N THR A 22 13.06 16.46 -1.18
CA THR A 22 12.13 17.59 -1.24
C THR A 22 10.94 17.45 -0.30
N ARG A 23 10.48 18.63 0.13
CA ARG A 23 9.30 18.89 0.94
C ARG A 23 8.02 18.55 0.16
N VAL A 24 7.02 17.97 0.82
CA VAL A 24 5.68 17.73 0.28
C VAL A 24 4.75 18.87 0.71
N PRO A 25 4.62 19.95 -0.08
CA PRO A 25 3.92 21.16 0.37
C PRO A 25 2.48 20.91 0.83
N GLU A 26 1.77 19.97 0.21
CA GLU A 26 0.40 19.59 0.58
C GLU A 26 0.26 19.10 2.03
N ILE A 27 1.35 18.56 2.60
CA ILE A 27 1.41 18.00 3.95
C ILE A 27 2.09 19.01 4.89
N GLU A 28 3.26 19.51 4.53
CA GLU A 28 4.07 20.38 5.38
C GLU A 28 3.50 21.79 5.57
N ASP A 29 2.70 22.30 4.63
CA ASP A 29 2.02 23.60 4.79
C ASP A 29 0.79 23.52 5.69
N ARG A 30 0.24 22.31 5.90
CA ARG A 30 -0.87 22.09 6.82
C ARG A 30 -0.45 21.96 8.28
N LEU A 31 0.85 21.86 8.54
CA LEU A 31 1.39 21.80 9.89
C LEU A 31 1.39 23.20 10.51
N SER A 32 0.76 23.35 11.68
CA SER A 32 0.77 24.61 12.42
C SER A 32 2.18 24.94 12.93
N PRO A 33 2.52 26.24 13.13
CA PRO A 33 3.88 26.64 13.51
C PRO A 33 4.40 26.01 14.80
N ASP A 34 3.51 25.80 15.77
CA ASP A 34 3.76 25.14 17.06
C ASP A 34 4.02 23.64 16.93
N MET A 35 3.42 22.96 15.93
CA MET A 35 3.65 21.52 15.70
C MET A 35 4.99 21.22 15.02
N ARG A 36 5.58 22.16 14.27
CA ARG A 36 6.86 21.95 13.55
C ARG A 36 8.04 21.62 14.47
N SER A 37 8.04 22.15 15.69
CA SER A 37 9.11 21.98 16.67
C SER A 37 8.64 21.28 17.95
N ALA A 38 7.40 20.78 17.96
CA ALA A 38 6.86 20.06 19.10
C ALA A 38 7.65 18.76 19.32
N SER A 39 7.86 18.41 20.58
CA SER A 39 8.37 17.08 20.90
C SER A 39 7.35 16.03 20.47
N TYR A 40 7.83 14.91 19.95
CA TYR A 40 6.96 13.80 19.58
C TYR A 40 6.31 13.23 20.85
N PRO A 41 4.99 12.96 20.84
CA PRO A 41 4.30 12.46 22.02
C PRO A 41 4.82 11.07 22.42
N PRO A 42 4.67 10.67 23.69
CA PRO A 42 5.00 9.31 24.10
C PRO A 42 4.17 8.30 23.31
N LEU A 43 4.82 7.23 22.85
CA LEU A 43 4.14 6.11 22.19
C LEU A 43 3.31 5.34 23.22
N LEU A 44 2.03 5.16 22.92
CA LEU A 44 1.15 4.31 23.69
C LEU A 44 1.16 2.89 23.11
N PRO A 45 1.11 1.83 23.94
CA PRO A 45 0.94 0.46 23.46
C PRO A 45 -0.31 0.32 22.59
N VAL A 46 -0.21 -0.48 21.52
CA VAL A 46 -1.29 -0.67 20.54
C VAL A 46 -2.57 -1.16 21.20
N ASP A 47 -2.45 -2.06 22.18
CA ASP A 47 -3.60 -2.60 22.93
C ASP A 47 -4.39 -1.51 23.70
N GLN A 48 -3.80 -0.33 23.90
CA GLN A 48 -4.47 0.84 24.52
C GLN A 48 -5.07 1.80 23.49
N LEU A 49 -4.69 1.66 22.21
CA LEU A 49 -5.08 2.55 21.12
C LEU A 49 -6.22 2.01 20.27
N VAL A 50 -6.33 0.68 20.15
CA VAL A 50 -7.34 0.03 19.31
C VAL A 50 -8.30 -0.82 20.12
N THR A 51 -9.57 -0.81 19.69
CA THR A 51 -10.54 -1.79 20.19
C THR A 51 -10.15 -3.17 19.67
N PRO A 52 -10.07 -4.20 20.53
CA PRO A 52 -9.82 -5.56 20.10
C PRO A 52 -10.85 -5.99 19.06
N LEU A 53 -10.37 -6.42 17.89
CA LEU A 53 -11.20 -7.08 16.89
C LEU A 53 -11.32 -8.58 17.24
N PRO A 54 -12.41 -9.25 16.81
CA PRO A 54 -12.49 -10.71 16.90
C PRO A 54 -11.27 -11.36 16.25
N VAL A 55 -10.86 -12.53 16.73
CA VAL A 55 -9.68 -13.21 16.19
C VAL A 55 -9.90 -13.58 14.71
N PRO A 56 -8.86 -13.51 13.86
CA PRO A 56 -9.02 -13.75 12.42
C PRO A 56 -9.71 -15.07 12.06
N GLU A 57 -9.49 -16.11 12.85
CA GLU A 57 -10.08 -17.44 12.69
C GLU A 57 -11.61 -17.44 12.85
N GLU A 58 -12.15 -16.58 13.71
CA GLU A 58 -13.60 -16.42 13.89
C GLU A 58 -14.22 -15.64 12.72
N GLN A 59 -13.44 -14.80 12.04
CA GLN A 59 -13.90 -13.99 10.90
C GLN A 59 -13.74 -14.73 9.57
N SER A 60 -12.87 -15.74 9.50
CA SER A 60 -12.51 -16.41 8.24
C SER A 60 -13.53 -17.45 7.79
N SER A 61 -14.29 -18.08 8.71
CA SER A 61 -15.20 -19.18 8.36
C SER A 61 -16.30 -18.77 7.36
N ASP A 62 -16.90 -17.61 7.56
CA ASP A 62 -17.98 -17.11 6.69
C ASP A 62 -17.41 -16.72 5.32
N LEU A 63 -16.22 -16.13 5.32
CA LEU A 63 -15.50 -15.76 4.10
C LEU A 63 -15.10 -17.02 3.29
N GLU A 64 -14.62 -18.07 3.96
CA GLU A 64 -14.26 -19.34 3.33
C GLU A 64 -15.47 -19.99 2.66
N GLN A 65 -16.62 -20.02 3.35
CA GLN A 65 -17.87 -20.54 2.77
C GLN A 65 -18.29 -19.73 1.54
N GLU A 66 -18.19 -18.40 1.60
CA GLU A 66 -18.51 -17.54 0.47
C GLU A 66 -17.58 -17.79 -0.72
N MET A 67 -16.27 -17.90 -0.48
CA MET A 67 -15.28 -18.19 -1.53
C MET A 67 -15.50 -19.56 -2.17
N ALA A 68 -15.83 -20.58 -1.38
CA ALA A 68 -16.15 -21.92 -1.88
C ALA A 68 -17.40 -21.89 -2.79
N ALA A 69 -18.46 -21.20 -2.37
CA ALA A 69 -19.68 -21.05 -3.16
C ALA A 69 -19.42 -20.28 -4.47
N ARG A 70 -18.60 -19.23 -4.43
CA ARG A 70 -18.19 -18.48 -5.62
C ARG A 70 -17.41 -19.38 -6.59
N THR A 71 -16.46 -20.16 -6.07
CA THR A 71 -15.64 -21.08 -6.86
C THR A 71 -16.50 -22.13 -7.57
N ALA A 72 -17.42 -22.77 -6.86
CA ALA A 72 -18.31 -23.78 -7.43
C ALA A 72 -19.16 -23.22 -8.59
N ARG A 73 -19.71 -22.01 -8.44
CA ARG A 73 -20.46 -21.35 -9.52
C ARG A 73 -19.60 -21.04 -10.74
N LEU A 74 -18.35 -20.63 -10.55
CA LEU A 74 -17.42 -20.36 -11.64
C LEU A 74 -17.04 -21.64 -12.39
N GLN A 75 -16.77 -22.73 -11.66
CA GLN A 75 -16.47 -24.04 -12.24
C GLN A 75 -17.64 -24.57 -13.08
N ALA A 76 -18.87 -24.51 -12.55
CA ALA A 76 -20.05 -24.91 -13.29
C ALA A 76 -20.22 -24.13 -14.60
N ARG A 77 -20.02 -22.80 -14.57
CA ARG A 77 -20.07 -21.97 -15.79
C ARG A 77 -18.98 -22.35 -16.80
N ALA A 78 -17.76 -22.62 -16.32
CA ALA A 78 -16.66 -23.03 -17.19
C ALA A 78 -16.93 -24.38 -17.86
N GLU A 79 -17.54 -25.33 -17.13
CA GLU A 79 -17.94 -26.62 -17.69
C GLU A 79 -19.00 -26.49 -18.77
N GLU A 80 -20.03 -25.67 -18.55
CA GLU A 80 -21.07 -25.41 -19.55
C GLU A 80 -20.48 -24.75 -20.81
N LEU A 81 -19.57 -23.78 -20.65
CA LEU A 81 -18.86 -23.18 -21.78
C LEU A 81 -18.02 -24.21 -22.55
N ARG A 82 -17.30 -25.08 -21.85
CA ARG A 82 -16.49 -26.14 -22.47
C ARG A 82 -17.36 -27.14 -23.24
N LYS A 83 -18.55 -27.47 -22.73
CA LYS A 83 -19.51 -28.33 -23.44
C LYS A 83 -20.07 -27.67 -24.70
N ALA A 84 -20.31 -26.36 -24.67
CA ALA A 84 -20.83 -25.61 -25.81
C ALA A 84 -19.80 -25.36 -26.92
N GLN A 85 -18.50 -25.45 -26.62
CA GLN A 85 -17.39 -25.25 -27.56
C GLN A 85 -16.90 -26.53 -28.25
N ASN A 86 -17.33 -27.70 -27.77
CA ASN A 86 -17.03 -29.02 -28.35
C ASN A 86 -18.25 -29.56 -29.11
#